data_AF-A0A7J4IN44-F1
#
_entry.id   AF-A0A7J4IN44-F1
#
_cell.length_a   1.000
_cell.length_b   1.000
_cell.length_c   1.000
_cell.angle_alpha   90.00
_cell.angle_beta   90.00
_cell.angle_gamma   90.00
#
_symmetry.space_group_name_H-M   'P 1'
#
loop_
_entity.id
_entity.type
_entity.pdbx_description
1 polymer ?
#
loop_
_entity_poly.entity_id
_entity_poly.type
_entity_poly.pdbx_seq_one_letter_code
_entity_poly.pdbx_strand_id
1 'polypeptide(L)'
;MELWQDSGTESLRKSCSRIWKGSDSDVAEVNLDDASSQKEAISLIGMIPWILVRCSDWTMIPLENLISHSSGSGTKIAVSINNVVDLNGAAFALEHGVDALLLPSQNEEIWKEAELIISSKKSTDKYSKPIVDLSIATILSINSSGVGERVCIDLIERLEIGEGMVIGSNSSSLALVHGETIESEYVPSRPFRVNAGSIHSYVLMSDGSTKYLSELSAGDEVSVISHSGVFRKSIIGRLKIERRPFLIIRFRSKSGNEGQIMLQQAETVRLVNASGSIISVTNLEIGDEIIVRNDNQMRHIGNALDGEMREK
;
A
#
# COMPACT_ATOMS: atom_id res chain seq x y z
N MET A 1 19.80 -1.27 6.58
CA MET A 1 19.24 -1.18 7.94
C MET A 1 19.54 -2.46 8.70
N GLU A 2 20.14 -2.32 9.87
CA GLU A 2 20.47 -3.40 10.82
C GLU A 2 19.39 -3.49 11.92
N LEU A 3 19.23 -4.68 12.52
CA LEU A 3 18.45 -4.85 13.76
C LEU A 3 19.41 -5.06 14.93
N TRP A 4 19.30 -4.21 15.93
CA TRP A 4 20.07 -4.31 17.16
C TRP A 4 19.15 -4.76 18.30
N GLN A 5 19.69 -5.53 19.23
CA GLN A 5 18.96 -6.01 20.40
C GLN A 5 19.42 -5.28 21.66
N ASP A 6 18.47 -4.69 22.38
CA ASP A 6 18.70 -3.97 23.63
C ASP A 6 18.68 -4.93 24.82
N SER A 7 19.74 -5.74 24.98
CA SER A 7 19.88 -6.64 26.13
C SER A 7 21.27 -7.23 26.24
N GLY A 8 21.88 -7.23 27.43
CA GLY A 8 23.25 -7.74 27.62
C GLY A 8 23.47 -9.25 27.39
N THR A 9 22.58 -10.12 27.88
CA THR A 9 22.85 -11.56 28.13
C THR A 9 21.84 -12.55 27.52
N GLU A 10 20.85 -12.09 26.77
CA GLU A 10 19.88 -12.99 26.14
C GLU A 10 20.43 -13.60 24.85
N SER A 11 19.92 -14.78 24.46
CA SER A 11 20.34 -15.44 23.22
C SER A 11 20.07 -14.55 22.02
N LEU A 12 21.06 -14.41 21.15
CA LEU A 12 20.95 -13.63 19.92
C LEU A 12 19.77 -14.13 19.08
N ARG A 13 18.79 -13.26 18.80
CA ARG A 13 17.78 -13.55 17.78
C ARG A 13 18.46 -13.74 16.42
N LYS A 14 17.95 -14.67 15.59
CA LYS A 14 18.56 -14.99 14.29
C LYS A 14 18.73 -13.79 13.36
N SER A 15 17.81 -12.83 13.43
CA SER A 15 17.76 -11.60 12.62
C SER A 15 18.58 -10.46 13.22
N CYS A 16 19.06 -10.59 14.46
CA CYS A 16 19.82 -9.58 15.16
C CYS A 16 21.24 -9.48 14.58
N SER A 17 21.63 -8.26 14.20
CA SER A 17 22.94 -7.92 13.66
C SER A 17 23.95 -7.54 14.77
N ARG A 18 23.46 -6.95 15.86
CA ARG A 18 24.30 -6.47 16.98
C ARG A 18 23.54 -6.48 18.31
N ILE A 19 24.22 -6.87 19.38
CA ILE A 19 23.68 -6.74 20.75
C ILE A 19 24.23 -5.46 21.38
N TRP A 20 23.36 -4.56 21.82
CA TRP A 20 23.75 -3.41 22.65
C TRP A 20 23.84 -3.82 24.11
N LYS A 21 25.03 -3.66 24.70
CA LYS A 21 25.33 -4.01 26.10
C LYS A 21 25.46 -2.78 27.01
N GLY A 22 25.11 -1.60 26.52
CA GLY A 22 25.20 -0.32 27.21
C GLY A 22 26.45 0.52 26.93
N SER A 23 27.49 -0.04 26.29
CA SER A 23 28.60 0.75 25.77
C SER A 23 29.38 -0.01 24.70
N ASP A 24 29.94 0.72 23.73
CA ASP A 24 30.94 0.24 22.78
C ASP A 24 31.81 1.41 22.31
N SER A 25 33.04 1.13 21.90
CA SER A 25 34.03 2.15 21.53
C SER A 25 33.70 2.93 20.24
N ASP A 26 32.85 2.36 19.39
CA ASP A 26 32.43 2.93 18.11
C ASP A 26 31.03 3.57 18.17
N VAL A 27 30.38 3.59 19.33
CA VAL A 27 29.00 4.10 19.51
C VAL A 27 28.96 5.20 20.57
N ALA A 28 28.43 6.37 20.22
CA ALA A 28 28.02 7.37 21.19
C ALA A 28 26.51 7.27 21.42
N GLU A 29 26.10 7.16 22.67
CA GLU A 29 24.68 7.12 23.05
C GLU A 29 24.22 8.52 23.47
N VAL A 30 23.11 9.01 22.88
CA VAL A 30 22.53 10.32 23.17
C VAL A 30 21.05 10.17 23.46
N ASN A 31 20.59 10.75 24.57
CA ASN A 31 19.17 10.92 24.86
C ASN A 31 18.68 12.20 24.19
N LEU A 32 17.78 12.07 23.23
CA LEU A 32 17.26 13.15 22.39
C LEU A 32 15.94 13.64 22.96
N ASP A 33 16.03 14.57 23.91
CA ASP A 33 14.89 15.09 24.67
C ASP A 33 14.55 16.55 24.30
N ASP A 34 15.50 17.28 23.69
CA ASP A 34 15.34 18.71 23.39
C ASP A 34 16.30 19.21 22.28
N ALA A 35 16.24 20.51 21.99
CA ALA A 35 17.11 21.14 20.99
C ALA A 35 18.60 21.17 21.41
N SER A 36 18.92 21.02 22.69
CA SER A 36 20.31 21.02 23.17
C SER A 36 20.97 19.67 22.93
N SER A 37 20.30 18.60 23.35
CA SER A 37 20.70 17.21 23.09
C SER A 37 20.77 16.90 21.58
N GLN A 38 19.89 17.51 20.78
CA GLN A 38 20.01 17.41 19.32
C GLN A 38 21.30 18.03 18.78
N LYS A 39 21.69 19.21 19.27
CA LYS A 39 22.94 19.86 18.85
C LYS A 39 24.15 19.04 19.26
N GLU A 40 24.11 18.43 20.44
CA GLU A 40 25.13 17.49 20.90
C GLU A 40 25.26 16.30 19.93
N ALA A 41 24.15 15.62 19.61
CA ALA A 41 24.16 14.51 18.65
C ALA A 41 24.71 14.94 17.28
N ILE A 42 24.29 16.11 16.75
CA ILE A 42 24.81 16.63 15.48
C ILE A 42 26.33 16.90 15.57
N SER A 43 26.83 17.39 16.69
CA SER A 43 28.27 17.68 16.86
C SER A 43 29.16 16.45 16.82
N LEU A 44 28.61 15.27 17.08
CA LEU A 44 29.33 13.98 17.04
C LEU A 44 29.42 13.39 15.62
N ILE A 45 28.63 13.91 14.68
CA ILE A 45 28.59 13.43 13.30
C ILE A 45 29.93 13.70 12.61
N GLY A 46 30.47 12.67 11.95
CA GLY A 46 31.80 12.66 11.35
C GLY A 46 32.93 12.36 12.34
N MET A 47 32.67 12.36 13.65
CA MET A 47 33.67 12.05 14.68
C MET A 47 33.62 10.60 15.16
N ILE A 48 32.44 9.97 15.12
CA ILE A 48 32.23 8.60 15.60
C ILE A 48 31.47 7.75 14.57
N PRO A 49 31.75 6.43 14.45
CA PRO A 49 31.07 5.58 13.47
C PRO A 49 29.56 5.46 13.69
N TRP A 50 29.09 5.40 14.93
CA TRP A 50 27.66 5.25 15.24
C TRP A 50 27.21 6.24 16.31
N ILE A 51 26.02 6.78 16.11
CA ILE A 51 25.26 7.48 17.14
C ILE A 51 24.02 6.65 17.43
N LEU A 52 23.89 6.17 18.67
CA LEU A 52 22.69 5.54 19.18
C LEU A 52 21.82 6.60 19.86
N VAL A 53 20.61 6.77 19.34
CA VAL A 53 19.65 7.75 19.85
C VAL A 53 18.59 7.03 20.67
N ARG A 54 18.31 7.54 21.87
CA ARG A 54 17.12 7.21 22.65
C ARG A 54 16.24 8.43 22.78
N CYS A 55 14.95 8.29 22.50
CA CYS A 55 13.99 9.38 22.66
C CYS A 55 13.10 9.05 23.86
N SER A 56 12.98 9.98 24.81
CA SER A 56 11.98 9.86 25.88
C SER A 56 10.57 10.09 25.36
N ASP A 57 10.41 10.97 24.36
CA ASP A 57 9.22 11.20 23.56
C ASP A 57 9.53 11.02 22.05
N TRP A 58 8.78 10.15 21.37
CA TRP A 58 9.02 9.91 19.95
C TRP A 58 8.70 11.17 19.12
N THR A 59 9.72 11.72 18.46
CA THR A 59 9.59 12.88 17.59
C THR A 59 10.32 12.65 16.26
N MET A 60 9.59 12.77 15.16
CA MET A 60 10.13 12.52 13.81
C MET A 60 11.15 13.57 13.38
N ILE A 61 10.84 14.85 13.59
CA ILE A 61 11.66 15.97 13.10
C ILE A 61 13.10 15.90 13.65
N PRO A 62 13.33 15.64 14.95
CA PRO A 62 14.69 15.54 15.45
C PRO A 62 15.51 14.40 14.84
N LEU A 63 14.87 13.26 14.60
CA LEU A 63 15.48 12.11 13.93
C LEU A 63 15.81 12.42 12.46
N GLU A 64 14.89 13.03 11.72
CA GLU A 64 15.10 13.43 10.32
C GLU A 64 16.29 14.38 10.16
N ASN A 65 16.46 15.32 11.10
CA ASN A 65 17.62 16.21 11.11
C ASN A 65 18.93 15.43 11.31
N LEU A 66 18.97 14.42 12.19
CA LEU A 66 20.17 13.61 12.39
C LEU A 66 20.52 12.79 11.15
N ILE A 67 19.51 12.18 10.50
CA ILE A 67 19.68 11.45 9.24
C ILE A 67 20.21 12.38 8.13
N SER A 68 19.69 13.60 8.04
CA SER A 68 20.14 14.54 7.00
C SER A 68 21.58 15.01 7.21
N HIS A 69 21.99 15.29 8.45
CA HIS A 69 23.36 15.71 8.77
C HIS A 69 24.36 14.55 8.69
N SER A 70 23.95 13.31 8.97
CA SER A 70 24.83 12.16 8.92
C SER A 70 25.13 11.70 7.48
N SER A 71 24.26 12.04 6.53
CA SER A 71 24.43 11.69 5.12
C SER A 71 25.79 12.14 4.56
N GLY A 72 26.58 11.18 4.06
CA GLY A 72 27.91 11.42 3.52
C GLY A 72 29.04 11.65 4.55
N SER A 73 28.72 11.72 5.86
CA SER A 73 29.72 11.90 6.92
C SER A 73 30.46 10.60 7.29
N GLY A 74 29.87 9.44 6.98
CA GLY A 74 30.35 8.13 7.43
C GLY A 74 29.82 7.70 8.81
N THR A 75 29.24 8.62 9.59
CA THR A 75 28.52 8.30 10.82
C THR A 75 27.14 7.72 10.51
N LYS A 76 26.79 6.63 11.18
CA LYS A 76 25.50 5.94 11.06
C LYS A 76 24.60 6.20 12.27
N ILE A 77 23.29 6.17 12.05
CA ILE A 77 22.29 6.43 13.08
C ILE A 77 21.59 5.13 13.48
N ALA A 78 21.70 4.77 14.75
CA ALA A 78 20.86 3.76 15.39
C ALA A 78 19.82 4.46 16.27
N VAL A 79 18.57 3.97 16.29
CA VAL A 79 17.53 4.54 17.17
C VAL A 79 16.83 3.46 17.99
N SER A 80 16.60 3.73 19.26
CA SER A 80 15.83 2.88 20.17
C SER A 80 14.34 3.01 19.89
N ILE A 81 13.67 1.89 19.61
CA ILE A 81 12.23 1.82 19.35
C ILE A 81 11.57 0.91 20.37
N ASN A 82 10.61 1.46 21.10
CA ASN A 82 9.88 0.73 22.16
C ASN A 82 8.46 0.33 21.74
N ASN A 83 7.89 0.99 20.71
CA ASN A 83 6.54 0.72 20.21
C ASN A 83 6.55 0.39 18.72
N VAL A 84 5.68 -0.53 18.31
CA VAL A 84 5.52 -0.97 16.91
C VAL A 84 5.17 0.19 15.98
N VAL A 85 4.34 1.14 16.44
CA VAL A 85 3.87 2.28 15.64
C VAL A 85 5.00 3.20 15.17
N ASP A 86 6.10 3.26 15.92
CA ASP A 86 7.23 4.15 15.63
C ASP A 86 8.20 3.53 14.59
N LEU A 87 8.13 2.22 14.38
CA LEU A 87 9.04 1.47 13.50
C LEU A 87 9.02 2.00 12.07
N ASN A 88 7.82 2.19 11.49
CA ASN A 88 7.70 2.64 10.11
C ASN A 88 8.25 4.06 9.93
N GLY A 89 8.00 4.95 10.89
CA GLY A 89 8.57 6.30 10.89
C GLY A 89 10.10 6.25 10.89
N ALA A 90 10.69 5.53 11.84
CA ALA A 90 12.14 5.37 11.94
C ALA A 90 12.74 4.73 10.68
N ALA A 91 12.09 3.69 10.17
CA ALA A 91 12.57 2.91 9.06
C ALA A 91 12.48 3.66 7.73
N PHE A 92 11.54 4.59 7.54
CA PHE A 92 11.36 5.27 6.24
C PHE A 92 11.52 6.80 6.30
N ALA A 93 12.01 7.35 7.42
CA ALA A 93 12.31 8.77 7.59
C ALA A 93 13.11 9.34 6.39
N LEU A 94 12.62 10.42 5.80
CA LEU A 94 13.18 11.05 4.58
C LEU A 94 13.44 10.06 3.42
N GLU A 95 12.64 8.99 3.28
CA GLU A 95 12.81 7.91 2.29
C GLU A 95 14.10 7.06 2.44
N HIS A 96 14.98 7.42 3.38
CA HIS A 96 16.23 6.70 3.65
C HIS A 96 16.08 5.80 4.88
N GLY A 97 15.51 6.34 5.96
CA GLY A 97 15.42 5.73 7.27
C GLY A 97 16.73 5.76 8.05
N VAL A 98 16.68 5.24 9.27
CA VAL A 98 17.87 4.99 10.10
C VAL A 98 18.71 3.82 9.60
N ASP A 99 19.98 3.80 10.00
CA ASP A 99 20.90 2.70 9.68
C ASP A 99 20.65 1.47 10.54
N ALA A 100 20.16 1.64 11.78
CA ALA A 100 19.80 0.54 12.67
C ALA A 100 18.60 0.86 13.58
N LEU A 101 17.81 -0.19 13.88
CA LEU A 101 16.75 -0.14 14.89
C LEU A 101 17.20 -0.95 16.11
N LEU A 102 17.31 -0.30 17.26
CA LEU A 102 17.56 -0.96 18.54
C LEU A 102 16.21 -1.32 19.18
N LEU A 103 15.96 -2.63 19.34
CA LEU A 103 14.68 -3.17 19.77
C LEU A 103 14.80 -3.89 21.12
N PRO A 104 13.78 -3.79 21.99
CA PRO A 104 13.73 -4.54 23.24
C PRO A 104 13.74 -6.05 22.96
N SER A 105 14.56 -6.80 23.70
CA SER A 105 14.80 -8.22 23.42
C SER A 105 13.59 -9.12 23.64
N GLN A 106 12.71 -8.76 24.59
CA GLN A 106 11.57 -9.56 25.01
C GLN A 106 10.26 -9.26 24.27
N ASN A 107 10.25 -8.31 23.32
CA ASN A 107 9.03 -7.94 22.60
C ASN A 107 8.96 -8.67 21.24
N GLU A 108 8.34 -9.84 21.18
CA GLU A 108 8.22 -10.61 19.92
C GLU A 108 7.51 -9.85 18.80
N GLU A 109 6.51 -9.04 19.14
CA GLU A 109 5.70 -8.30 18.16
C GLU A 109 6.54 -7.27 17.41
N ILE A 110 7.34 -6.48 18.13
CA ILE A 110 8.19 -5.45 17.52
C ILE A 110 9.27 -6.06 16.62
N TRP A 111 9.82 -7.21 17.01
CA TRP A 111 10.81 -7.93 16.20
C TRP A 111 10.19 -8.47 14.92
N LYS A 112 9.02 -9.11 15.01
CA LYS A 112 8.30 -9.62 13.84
C LYS A 112 8.00 -8.50 12.85
N GLU A 113 7.51 -7.36 13.32
CA GLU A 113 7.21 -6.22 12.43
C GLU A 113 8.48 -5.62 11.81
N ALA A 114 9.56 -5.46 12.59
CA ALA A 114 10.82 -4.94 12.08
C ALA A 114 11.46 -5.85 11.02
N GLU A 115 11.34 -7.17 11.17
CA GLU A 115 11.77 -8.16 10.17
C GLU A 115 10.99 -8.02 8.86
N LEU A 116 9.66 -7.84 8.94
CA LEU A 116 8.80 -7.60 7.78
C LEU A 116 9.24 -6.31 7.05
N ILE A 117 9.43 -5.22 7.78
CA ILE A 117 9.91 -3.93 7.22
C ILE A 117 11.24 -4.11 6.48
N ILE A 118 12.24 -4.75 7.09
CA ILE A 118 13.55 -4.95 6.46
C ILE A 118 13.46 -5.82 5.21
N SER A 119 12.63 -6.87 5.25
CA SER A 119 12.42 -7.73 4.09
C SER A 119 11.82 -6.95 2.91
N SER A 120 10.89 -6.02 3.19
CA SER A 120 10.27 -5.17 2.17
C SER A 120 11.22 -4.15 1.55
N LYS A 121 12.14 -3.56 2.34
CA LYS A 121 13.18 -2.66 1.82
C LYS A 121 14.19 -3.36 0.91
N LYS A 122 14.48 -4.64 1.17
CA LYS A 122 15.41 -5.41 0.34
C LYS A 122 14.79 -5.84 -0.99
N SER A 123 13.47 -5.99 -1.06
CA SER A 123 12.77 -6.41 -2.28
C SER A 123 12.59 -5.26 -3.28
N THR A 124 12.54 -4.01 -2.83
CA THR A 124 12.43 -2.83 -3.71
C THR A 124 13.65 -2.58 -4.59
N ASP A 125 14.85 -3.03 -4.19
CA ASP A 125 16.09 -2.68 -4.88
C ASP A 125 16.51 -3.62 -6.03
N LYS A 126 15.90 -4.81 -6.18
CA LYS A 126 16.44 -5.83 -7.12
C LYS A 126 15.45 -6.73 -7.89
N TYR A 127 14.14 -6.57 -7.75
CA TYR A 127 13.19 -7.42 -8.48
C TYR A 127 12.15 -6.61 -9.26
N SER A 128 11.94 -7.02 -10.50
CA SER A 128 10.83 -6.63 -11.37
C SER A 128 9.53 -6.57 -10.55
N LYS A 129 8.84 -5.42 -10.61
CA LYS A 129 7.54 -5.23 -9.94
C LYS A 129 6.63 -6.42 -10.25
N PRO A 130 5.87 -6.95 -9.27
CA PRO A 130 4.96 -8.06 -9.53
C PRO A 130 4.04 -7.71 -10.70
N ILE A 131 3.80 -8.66 -11.59
CA ILE A 131 2.89 -8.48 -12.73
C ILE A 131 1.65 -9.32 -12.45
N VAL A 132 0.48 -8.68 -12.47
CA VAL A 132 -0.81 -9.35 -12.45
C VAL A 132 -1.19 -9.70 -13.88
N ASP A 133 -1.62 -10.93 -14.10
CA ASP A 133 -2.13 -11.35 -15.40
C ASP A 133 -3.47 -10.68 -15.67
N LEU A 134 -3.51 -9.89 -16.75
CA LEU A 134 -4.66 -9.12 -17.17
C LEU A 134 -5.14 -9.64 -18.51
N SER A 135 -6.44 -9.58 -18.71
CA SER A 135 -7.11 -10.06 -19.91
C SER A 135 -8.12 -9.02 -20.40
N ILE A 136 -8.59 -9.22 -21.63
CA ILE A 136 -9.56 -8.33 -22.25
C ILE A 136 -10.94 -8.97 -22.16
N ALA A 137 -11.94 -8.17 -21.78
CA ALA A 137 -13.35 -8.52 -21.82
C ALA A 137 -14.17 -7.53 -22.64
N THR A 138 -15.17 -8.05 -23.32
CA THR A 138 -16.11 -7.27 -24.13
C THR A 138 -17.36 -6.96 -23.34
N ILE A 139 -17.81 -5.70 -23.37
CA ILE A 139 -19.08 -5.29 -22.75
C ILE A 139 -20.25 -5.94 -23.48
N LEU A 140 -21.10 -6.65 -22.71
CA LEU A 140 -22.31 -7.31 -23.21
C LEU A 140 -23.57 -6.45 -23.02
N SER A 141 -23.66 -5.75 -21.89
CA SER A 141 -24.84 -4.94 -21.55
C SER A 141 -24.49 -3.84 -20.56
N ILE A 142 -25.22 -2.73 -20.68
CA ILE A 142 -25.15 -1.57 -19.80
C ILE A 142 -26.59 -1.19 -19.49
N ASN A 143 -26.97 -1.25 -18.21
CA ASN A 143 -28.33 -0.93 -17.78
C ASN A 143 -28.29 0.01 -16.58
N SER A 144 -29.27 0.91 -16.45
CA SER A 144 -29.43 1.67 -15.21
C SER A 144 -29.84 0.74 -14.06
N SER A 145 -29.29 0.97 -12.88
CA SER A 145 -29.48 0.13 -11.69
C SER A 145 -29.73 0.99 -10.45
N GLY A 146 -30.86 1.71 -10.44
CA GLY A 146 -31.38 2.40 -9.24
C GLY A 146 -30.37 3.31 -8.51
N VAL A 147 -30.64 3.56 -7.22
CA VAL A 147 -29.80 4.37 -6.34
C VAL A 147 -29.33 3.54 -5.15
N GLY A 148 -28.02 3.39 -5.00
CA GLY A 148 -27.39 2.55 -3.98
C GLY A 148 -26.24 3.24 -3.28
N GLU A 149 -25.59 2.56 -2.34
CA GLU A 149 -24.39 3.04 -1.65
C GLU A 149 -23.14 2.73 -2.48
N ARG A 150 -22.35 3.77 -2.70
CA ARG A 150 -21.13 3.77 -3.49
C ARG A 150 -19.94 4.09 -2.61
N VAL A 151 -18.86 3.34 -2.77
CA VAL A 151 -17.58 3.54 -2.08
C VAL A 151 -16.60 4.26 -3.01
N CYS A 152 -16.00 5.34 -2.51
CA CYS A 152 -14.75 5.88 -3.06
C CYS A 152 -13.61 5.51 -2.12
N ILE A 153 -12.50 5.06 -2.67
CA ILE A 153 -11.28 4.73 -1.93
C ILE A 153 -10.28 5.85 -2.15
N ASP A 154 -9.90 6.56 -1.08
CA ASP A 154 -8.81 7.53 -1.09
C ASP A 154 -7.56 6.87 -0.51
N LEU A 155 -6.49 6.84 -1.29
CA LEU A 155 -5.19 6.32 -0.94
C LEU A 155 -4.32 7.40 -0.29
N ILE A 156 -3.29 6.97 0.44
CA ILE A 156 -2.27 7.88 0.97
C ILE A 156 -1.18 8.24 -0.06
N GLU A 157 -1.25 7.67 -1.25
CA GLU A 157 -0.34 7.92 -2.37
C GLU A 157 -1.10 8.38 -3.60
N ARG A 158 -0.36 8.99 -4.55
CA ARG A 158 -0.91 9.35 -5.85
C ARG A 158 -0.94 8.14 -6.80
N LEU A 159 -1.91 8.15 -7.70
CA LEU A 159 -2.12 7.24 -8.81
C LEU A 159 -1.61 7.90 -10.08
N GLU A 160 -0.96 7.11 -10.92
CA GLU A 160 -0.58 7.51 -12.28
C GLU A 160 -1.74 7.30 -13.27
N ILE A 161 -1.63 7.90 -14.45
CA ILE A 161 -2.60 7.67 -15.54
C ILE A 161 -2.54 6.20 -15.96
N GLY A 162 -3.70 5.54 -16.00
CA GLY A 162 -3.82 4.12 -16.30
C GLY A 162 -3.61 3.21 -15.08
N GLU A 163 -3.38 3.77 -13.89
CA GLU A 163 -3.46 3.02 -12.64
C GLU A 163 -4.87 3.02 -12.05
N GLY A 164 -5.19 1.95 -11.33
CA GLY A 164 -6.49 1.78 -10.71
C GLY A 164 -6.53 0.56 -9.81
N MET A 165 -7.75 0.08 -9.56
CA MET A 165 -8.00 -1.09 -8.75
C MET A 165 -8.90 -2.05 -9.52
N VAL A 166 -8.65 -3.35 -9.43
CA VAL A 166 -9.52 -4.37 -10.05
C VAL A 166 -10.69 -4.67 -9.11
N ILE A 167 -11.90 -4.38 -9.58
CA ILE A 167 -13.14 -4.41 -8.79
C ILE A 167 -14.23 -5.10 -9.60
N GLY A 168 -15.13 -5.83 -8.94
CA GLY A 168 -16.25 -6.48 -9.62
C GLY A 168 -17.27 -7.05 -8.63
N SER A 169 -18.49 -7.32 -9.08
CA SER A 169 -19.49 -8.03 -8.30
C SER A 169 -19.13 -9.52 -8.10
N ASN A 170 -18.21 -10.05 -8.89
CA ASN A 170 -17.75 -11.43 -8.83
C ASN A 170 -16.25 -11.48 -8.54
N SER A 171 -15.84 -12.26 -7.54
CA SER A 171 -14.43 -12.35 -7.12
C SER A 171 -13.51 -12.96 -8.20
N SER A 172 -14.07 -13.74 -9.12
CA SER A 172 -13.37 -14.41 -10.23
C SER A 172 -13.19 -13.55 -11.48
N SER A 173 -13.89 -12.42 -11.61
CA SER A 173 -13.79 -11.55 -12.79
C SER A 173 -13.97 -10.08 -12.40
N LEU A 174 -12.85 -9.38 -12.27
CA LEU A 174 -12.75 -8.01 -11.76
C LEU A 174 -12.31 -7.06 -12.87
N ALA A 175 -13.03 -5.95 -13.07
CA ALA A 175 -12.67 -4.92 -14.04
C ALA A 175 -11.70 -3.89 -13.45
N LEU A 176 -10.75 -3.40 -14.26
CA LEU A 176 -9.82 -2.36 -13.84
C LEU A 176 -10.52 -0.99 -13.82
N VAL A 177 -10.91 -0.55 -12.63
CA VAL A 177 -11.49 0.78 -12.38
C VAL A 177 -10.36 1.78 -12.20
N HIS A 178 -10.30 2.75 -13.09
CA HIS A 178 -9.23 3.73 -13.15
C HIS A 178 -9.34 4.79 -12.04
N GLY A 179 -8.20 5.32 -11.60
CA GLY A 179 -8.13 6.43 -10.65
C GLY A 179 -8.76 7.73 -11.18
N GLU A 180 -9.07 8.67 -10.29
CA GLU A 180 -9.56 10.00 -10.68
C GLU A 180 -8.39 10.93 -11.06
N THR A 181 -7.53 10.49 -11.99
CA THR A 181 -6.33 11.23 -12.42
C THR A 181 -6.58 12.12 -13.66
N ILE A 182 -7.66 11.87 -14.39
CA ILE A 182 -8.06 12.68 -15.56
C ILE A 182 -9.00 13.81 -15.12
N GLU A 183 -8.55 15.05 -15.32
CA GLU A 183 -9.36 16.26 -15.11
C GLU A 183 -10.60 16.25 -15.98
N SER A 184 -11.69 16.81 -15.47
CA SER A 184 -12.88 17.10 -16.28
C SER A 184 -13.12 18.61 -16.32
N GLU A 185 -13.91 19.08 -17.29
CA GLU A 185 -14.27 20.50 -17.41
C GLU A 185 -14.96 21.06 -16.15
N TYR A 186 -15.58 20.19 -15.36
CA TYR A 186 -16.43 20.58 -14.24
C TYR A 186 -15.81 20.30 -12.87
N VAL A 187 -14.81 19.42 -12.77
CA VAL A 187 -14.26 18.96 -11.49
C VAL A 187 -12.76 18.69 -11.61
N PRO A 188 -11.92 19.22 -10.70
CA PRO A 188 -10.50 18.89 -10.67
C PRO A 188 -10.28 17.41 -10.35
N SER A 189 -9.18 16.87 -10.86
CA SER A 189 -8.77 15.50 -10.58
C SER A 189 -8.41 15.32 -9.10
N ARG A 190 -8.60 14.09 -8.61
CA ARG A 190 -8.16 13.66 -7.29
C ARG A 190 -7.28 12.43 -7.52
N PRO A 191 -6.00 12.63 -7.86
CA PRO A 191 -5.11 11.56 -8.30
C PRO A 191 -4.67 10.66 -7.14
N PHE A 192 -5.50 10.48 -6.12
CA PHE A 192 -5.35 9.56 -5.00
C PHE A 192 -6.65 8.78 -4.76
N ARG A 193 -7.69 9.02 -5.58
CA ARG A 193 -9.03 8.46 -5.42
C ARG A 193 -9.32 7.44 -6.51
N VAL A 194 -9.91 6.31 -6.12
CA VAL A 194 -10.60 5.39 -7.03
C VAL A 194 -12.09 5.42 -6.76
N ASN A 195 -12.85 5.61 -7.82
CA ASN A 195 -14.30 5.68 -7.82
C ASN A 195 -14.89 4.25 -7.87
N ALA A 196 -14.62 3.47 -6.83
CA ALA A 196 -14.59 2.01 -6.81
C ALA A 196 -15.86 1.29 -7.31
N GLY A 197 -16.99 1.46 -6.63
CA GLY A 197 -18.22 0.73 -6.96
C GLY A 197 -19.22 0.65 -5.82
N SER A 198 -20.15 -0.30 -5.92
CA SER A 198 -21.15 -0.56 -4.87
C SER A 198 -20.58 -1.33 -3.68
N ILE A 199 -21.17 -1.17 -2.49
CA ILE A 199 -20.68 -1.79 -1.25
C ILE A 199 -20.47 -3.32 -1.31
N HIS A 200 -21.22 -4.05 -2.14
CA HIS A 200 -21.11 -5.51 -2.30
C HIS A 200 -20.03 -5.95 -3.30
N SER A 201 -19.38 -5.02 -4.00
CA SER A 201 -18.33 -5.37 -4.95
C SER A 201 -17.10 -5.87 -4.22
N TYR A 202 -16.37 -6.80 -4.82
CA TYR A 202 -15.05 -7.23 -4.39
C TYR A 202 -13.97 -6.30 -4.92
N VAL A 203 -12.88 -6.16 -4.18
CA VAL A 203 -11.63 -5.56 -4.60
C VAL A 203 -10.46 -6.51 -4.32
N LEU A 204 -9.42 -6.46 -5.14
CA LEU A 204 -8.17 -7.19 -4.89
C LEU A 204 -7.29 -6.47 -3.87
N MET A 205 -6.94 -7.18 -2.80
CA MET A 205 -6.06 -6.73 -1.73
C MET A 205 -4.58 -6.88 -2.11
N SER A 206 -3.67 -6.26 -1.35
CA SER A 206 -2.22 -6.33 -1.61
C SER A 206 -1.63 -7.74 -1.45
N ASP A 207 -2.26 -8.60 -0.67
CA ASP A 207 -1.84 -9.99 -0.42
C ASP A 207 -2.38 -11.00 -1.46
N GLY A 208 -3.12 -10.52 -2.48
CA GLY A 208 -3.74 -11.36 -3.51
C GLY A 208 -5.10 -11.95 -3.13
N SER A 209 -5.60 -11.67 -1.92
CA SER A 209 -6.97 -11.98 -1.51
C SER A 209 -7.98 -11.00 -2.11
N THR A 210 -9.28 -11.30 -2.02
CA THR A 210 -10.34 -10.36 -2.38
C THR A 210 -11.21 -10.06 -1.18
N LYS A 211 -11.63 -8.81 -1.01
CA LYS A 211 -12.46 -8.35 0.10
C LYS A 211 -13.65 -7.55 -0.41
N TYR A 212 -14.78 -7.58 0.30
CA TYR A 212 -15.91 -6.72 -0.07
C TYR A 212 -15.57 -5.25 0.21
N LEU A 213 -16.04 -4.33 -0.65
CA LEU A 213 -15.85 -2.89 -0.45
C LEU A 213 -16.45 -2.41 0.88
N SER A 214 -17.52 -3.05 1.37
CA SER A 214 -18.13 -2.77 2.68
C SER A 214 -17.27 -3.16 3.89
N GLU A 215 -16.29 -4.04 3.71
CA GLU A 215 -15.45 -4.55 4.80
C GLU A 215 -14.11 -3.79 4.89
N LEU A 216 -13.81 -2.93 3.92
CA LEU A 216 -12.58 -2.15 3.92
C LEU A 216 -12.55 -1.17 5.09
N SER A 217 -11.37 -0.93 5.62
CA SER A 217 -11.09 0.08 6.63
C SER A 217 -9.91 0.98 6.22
N ALA A 218 -9.85 2.18 6.79
CA ALA A 218 -8.63 2.98 6.68
C ALA A 218 -7.46 2.22 7.32
N GLY A 219 -6.30 2.23 6.67
CA GLY A 219 -5.15 1.39 7.03
C GLY A 219 -5.07 0.06 6.29
N ASP A 220 -6.16 -0.42 5.66
CA ASP A 220 -6.11 -1.63 4.84
C ASP A 220 -5.15 -1.44 3.64
N GLU A 221 -4.45 -2.51 3.29
CA GLU A 221 -3.53 -2.56 2.17
C GLU A 221 -4.19 -3.14 0.92
N VAL A 222 -4.18 -2.37 -0.15
CA VAL A 222 -4.86 -2.71 -1.39
C VAL A 222 -3.90 -2.76 -2.57
N SER A 223 -4.32 -3.49 -3.60
CA SER A 223 -3.58 -3.52 -4.87
C SER A 223 -3.90 -2.28 -5.71
N VAL A 224 -2.85 -1.64 -6.20
CA VAL A 224 -2.92 -0.68 -7.31
C VAL A 224 -2.27 -1.34 -8.52
N ILE A 225 -3.00 -1.38 -9.62
CA ILE A 225 -2.61 -2.08 -10.84
C ILE A 225 -2.61 -1.10 -12.01
N SER A 226 -1.54 -1.09 -12.78
CA SER A 226 -1.48 -0.37 -14.05
C SER A 226 -2.17 -1.16 -15.18
N HIS A 227 -2.51 -0.47 -16.26
CA HIS A 227 -3.00 -1.09 -17.49
C HIS A 227 -2.04 -2.17 -18.08
N SER A 228 -0.75 -2.12 -17.74
CA SER A 228 0.25 -3.11 -18.16
C SER A 228 0.42 -4.27 -17.17
N GLY A 229 -0.43 -4.34 -16.13
CA GLY A 229 -0.38 -5.37 -15.10
C GLY A 229 0.63 -5.11 -13.99
N VAL A 230 1.36 -3.98 -14.02
CA VAL A 230 2.31 -3.66 -12.94
C VAL A 230 1.54 -3.44 -11.66
N PHE A 231 1.87 -4.24 -10.66
CA PHE A 231 1.26 -4.22 -9.35
C PHE A 231 2.13 -3.45 -8.37
N ARG A 232 1.47 -2.67 -7.51
CA ARG A 232 2.05 -2.12 -6.28
C ARG A 232 1.03 -2.09 -5.16
N LYS A 233 1.53 -2.09 -3.94
CA LYS A 233 0.74 -1.89 -2.72
C LYS A 233 0.47 -0.40 -2.51
N SER A 234 -0.70 -0.08 -1.97
CA SER A 234 -1.00 1.22 -1.38
C SER A 234 -1.89 1.05 -0.15
N ILE A 235 -1.88 2.03 0.75
CA ILE A 235 -2.72 2.04 1.96
C ILE A 235 -3.95 2.93 1.74
N ILE A 236 -5.10 2.49 2.21
CA ILE A 236 -6.32 3.29 2.24
C ILE A 236 -6.19 4.36 3.33
N GLY A 237 -6.25 5.63 2.94
CA GLY A 237 -6.33 6.76 3.88
C GLY A 237 -7.76 7.07 4.31
N ARG A 238 -8.73 6.99 3.39
CA ARG A 238 -10.15 7.26 3.70
C ARG A 238 -11.09 6.50 2.76
N LEU A 239 -12.22 6.05 3.31
CA LEU A 239 -13.36 5.55 2.54
C LEU A 239 -14.48 6.57 2.57
N LYS A 240 -15.00 6.95 1.40
CA LYS A 240 -16.17 7.83 1.28
C LYS A 240 -17.35 7.03 0.76
N ILE A 241 -18.37 6.86 1.60
CA ILE A 241 -19.61 6.15 1.26
C ILE A 241 -20.73 7.17 1.02
N GLU A 242 -21.38 7.11 -0.14
CA GLU A 242 -22.46 8.02 -0.51
C GLU A 242 -23.51 7.34 -1.40
N ARG A 243 -24.76 7.80 -1.36
CA ARG A 243 -25.81 7.25 -2.22
C ARG A 243 -25.85 7.92 -3.58
N ARG A 244 -25.76 7.13 -4.66
CA ARG A 244 -25.68 7.62 -6.05
C ARG A 244 -26.43 6.70 -7.03
N PRO A 245 -26.86 7.21 -8.19
CA PRO A 245 -27.39 6.37 -9.25
C PRO A 245 -26.30 5.48 -9.85
N PHE A 246 -26.64 4.24 -10.16
CA PHE A 246 -25.71 3.23 -10.69
C PHE A 246 -26.03 2.81 -12.12
N LEU A 247 -24.99 2.38 -12.82
CA LEU A 247 -25.06 1.49 -13.97
C LEU A 247 -24.65 0.09 -13.52
N ILE A 248 -25.32 -0.93 -14.05
CA ILE A 248 -24.86 -2.32 -14.03
C ILE A 248 -24.28 -2.65 -15.39
N ILE A 249 -23.01 -3.06 -15.38
CA ILE A 249 -22.23 -3.34 -16.59
C ILE A 249 -21.86 -4.82 -16.55
N ARG A 250 -22.23 -5.57 -17.58
CA ARG A 250 -21.85 -6.98 -17.74
C ARG A 250 -20.88 -7.13 -18.89
N PHE A 251 -19.89 -7.99 -18.71
CA PHE A 251 -18.83 -8.21 -19.67
C PHE A 251 -18.44 -9.69 -19.73
N ARG A 252 -17.81 -10.10 -20.84
CA ARG A 252 -17.28 -11.45 -21.01
C ARG A 252 -15.86 -11.39 -21.54
N SER A 253 -14.95 -12.08 -20.84
CA SER A 253 -13.58 -12.29 -21.28
C SER A 253 -13.50 -13.20 -22.52
N LYS A 254 -12.38 -13.13 -23.25
CA LYS A 254 -12.12 -14.02 -24.39
C LYS A 254 -12.09 -15.51 -24.01
N SER A 255 -11.74 -15.83 -22.76
CA SER A 255 -11.78 -17.19 -22.22
C SER A 255 -13.19 -17.67 -21.84
N GLY A 256 -14.21 -16.81 -21.96
CA GLY A 256 -15.61 -17.14 -21.65
C GLY A 256 -16.05 -16.81 -20.24
N ASN A 257 -15.16 -16.34 -19.36
CA ASN A 257 -15.55 -15.89 -18.02
C ASN A 257 -16.44 -14.66 -18.12
N GLU A 258 -17.62 -14.71 -17.50
CA GLU A 258 -18.52 -13.58 -17.37
C GLU A 258 -18.26 -12.85 -16.06
N GLY A 259 -18.39 -11.53 -16.10
CA GLY A 259 -18.28 -10.68 -14.94
C GLY A 259 -19.30 -9.55 -14.98
N GLN A 260 -19.51 -8.96 -13.81
CA GLN A 260 -20.41 -7.85 -13.61
C GLN A 260 -19.75 -6.81 -12.71
N ILE A 261 -20.00 -5.54 -12.96
CA ILE A 261 -19.63 -4.45 -12.05
C ILE A 261 -20.77 -3.43 -11.96
N MET A 262 -20.97 -2.89 -10.76
CA MET A 262 -21.89 -1.78 -10.54
C MET A 262 -21.10 -0.51 -10.22
N LEU A 263 -21.19 0.47 -11.11
CA LEU A 263 -20.47 1.74 -11.03
C LEU A 263 -21.44 2.93 -11.02
N GLN A 264 -21.08 4.00 -10.31
CA GLN A 264 -21.88 5.22 -10.34
C GLN A 264 -21.98 5.74 -11.78
N GLN A 265 -23.17 6.17 -12.18
CA GLN A 265 -23.39 6.87 -13.44
C GLN A 265 -22.83 8.30 -13.35
N ALA A 266 -21.55 8.49 -13.65
CA ALA A 266 -20.90 9.80 -13.73
C ALA A 266 -19.63 9.77 -14.58
N GLU A 267 -19.28 10.91 -15.17
CA GLU A 267 -18.19 11.08 -16.13
C GLU A 267 -16.81 10.81 -15.51
N THR A 268 -16.69 11.04 -14.19
CA THR A 268 -15.47 10.82 -13.40
C THR A 268 -15.22 9.36 -13.05
N VAL A 269 -16.19 8.47 -13.31
CA VAL A 269 -16.03 7.02 -13.11
C VAL A 269 -15.62 6.41 -14.44
N ARG A 270 -14.46 5.77 -14.45
CA ARG A 270 -13.79 5.35 -15.68
C ARG A 270 -13.23 3.94 -15.56
N LEU A 271 -13.27 3.22 -16.68
CA LEU A 271 -12.62 1.93 -16.85
C LEU A 271 -11.40 2.10 -17.76
N VAL A 272 -10.45 1.19 -17.64
CA VAL A 272 -9.32 1.11 -18.57
C VAL A 272 -9.70 0.20 -19.73
N ASN A 273 -9.55 0.68 -20.95
CA ASN A 273 -9.83 -0.09 -22.15
C ASN A 273 -8.64 -1.00 -22.54
N ALA A 274 -8.84 -1.88 -23.53
CA ALA A 274 -7.81 -2.79 -24.00
C ALA A 274 -6.53 -2.12 -24.55
N SER A 275 -6.60 -0.85 -25.00
CA SER A 275 -5.43 -0.10 -25.46
C SER A 275 -4.73 0.68 -24.35
N GLY A 276 -5.18 0.56 -23.09
CA GLY A 276 -4.70 1.36 -21.95
C GLY A 276 -5.27 2.79 -21.90
N SER A 277 -6.13 3.15 -22.85
CA SER A 277 -6.88 4.41 -22.81
C SER A 277 -8.03 4.33 -21.81
N ILE A 278 -8.58 5.50 -21.48
CA ILE A 278 -9.49 5.64 -20.35
C ILE A 278 -10.88 6.01 -20.86
N ILE A 279 -11.85 5.16 -20.58
CA ILE A 279 -13.24 5.35 -21.01
C ILE A 279 -14.14 5.64 -19.82
N SER A 280 -14.96 6.68 -19.95
CA SER A 280 -15.98 6.98 -18.94
C SER A 280 -17.14 6.02 -19.04
N VAL A 281 -17.71 5.61 -17.90
CA VAL A 281 -18.87 4.71 -17.88
C VAL A 281 -20.12 5.33 -18.53
N THR A 282 -20.20 6.66 -18.62
CA THR A 282 -21.29 7.37 -19.32
C THR A 282 -21.15 7.33 -20.83
N ASN A 283 -19.95 7.05 -21.34
CA ASN A 283 -19.62 6.98 -22.76
C ASN A 283 -19.33 5.53 -23.20
N LEU A 284 -19.58 4.56 -22.33
CA LEU A 284 -19.35 3.15 -22.59
C LEU A 284 -20.44 2.61 -23.50
N GLU A 285 -20.05 1.80 -24.48
CA GLU A 285 -20.95 1.17 -25.44
C GLU A 285 -20.86 -0.36 -25.38
N ILE A 286 -21.91 -1.04 -25.85
CA ILE A 286 -21.88 -2.49 -26.03
C ILE A 286 -20.85 -2.82 -27.12
N GLY A 287 -19.96 -3.76 -26.85
CA GLY A 287 -18.86 -4.12 -27.74
C GLY A 287 -17.52 -3.48 -27.36
N ASP A 288 -17.49 -2.48 -26.48
CA ASP A 288 -16.24 -1.94 -25.96
C ASP A 288 -15.41 -3.03 -25.25
N GLU A 289 -14.08 -2.94 -25.39
CA GLU A 289 -13.14 -3.86 -24.76
C GLU A 289 -12.47 -3.20 -23.55
N ILE A 290 -12.61 -3.83 -22.38
CA ILE A 290 -12.04 -3.37 -21.10
C ILE A 290 -11.01 -4.35 -20.55
N ILE A 291 -10.11 -3.84 -19.72
CA ILE A 291 -9.14 -4.65 -18.97
C ILE A 291 -9.82 -5.27 -17.74
N VAL A 292 -9.65 -6.57 -17.59
CA VAL A 292 -10.14 -7.35 -16.46
C VAL A 292 -9.08 -8.30 -15.93
N ARG A 293 -9.11 -8.57 -14.64
CA ARG A 293 -8.42 -9.70 -14.02
C ARG A 293 -9.41 -10.84 -13.89
N ASN A 294 -9.08 -11.99 -14.47
CA ASN A 294 -9.80 -13.23 -14.21
C ASN A 294 -8.99 -14.08 -13.25
N ASP A 295 -9.69 -14.73 -12.32
CA ASP A 295 -9.12 -15.76 -11.46
C ASP A 295 -9.95 -17.03 -11.61
N ASN A 296 -9.30 -18.10 -12.06
CA ASN A 296 -9.97 -19.38 -12.28
C ASN A 296 -10.06 -20.21 -10.98
N GLN A 297 -9.56 -19.70 -9.84
CA GLN A 297 -9.64 -20.37 -8.56
C GLN A 297 -10.92 -19.99 -7.81
N MET A 298 -11.62 -20.99 -7.23
CA MET A 298 -12.82 -20.76 -6.44
C MET A 298 -12.45 -19.99 -5.18
N ARG A 299 -13.25 -19.00 -4.74
CA ARG A 299 -12.97 -18.26 -3.50
C ARG A 299 -14.10 -18.42 -2.49
N HIS A 300 -13.79 -18.81 -1.25
CA HIS A 300 -14.74 -18.81 -0.13
C HIS A 300 -14.24 -17.82 0.92
N ILE A 301 -14.97 -16.71 1.09
CA ILE A 301 -14.57 -15.62 2.00
C ILE A 301 -13.18 -15.07 1.62
N GLY A 302 -12.99 -14.74 0.34
CA GLY A 302 -11.76 -14.11 -0.17
C GLY A 302 -10.55 -15.03 -0.37
N ASN A 303 -10.55 -16.24 0.22
CA ASN A 303 -9.48 -17.23 0.11
C ASN A 303 -9.69 -18.19 -1.06
N ALA A 304 -8.64 -18.48 -1.83
CA ALA A 304 -8.66 -19.45 -2.92
C ALA A 304 -8.81 -20.89 -2.39
N LEU A 305 -9.69 -21.66 -3.03
CA LEU A 305 -10.01 -23.06 -2.81
C LEU A 305 -10.18 -23.77 -4.16
N ASP A 306 -10.02 -25.10 -4.16
CA ASP A 306 -10.40 -25.94 -5.30
C ASP A 306 -11.91 -26.27 -5.22
N GLY A 307 -12.69 -25.96 -6.25
CA GLY A 307 -14.11 -26.34 -6.38
C GLY A 307 -14.92 -25.51 -7.40
N GLU A 308 -16.25 -25.72 -7.47
CA GLU A 308 -17.18 -24.93 -8.29
C GLU A 308 -18.07 -24.02 -7.41
N MET A 309 -18.02 -22.69 -7.60
CA MET A 309 -18.94 -21.72 -7.00
C MET A 309 -19.67 -20.94 -8.10
N ARG A 310 -21.00 -20.79 -7.97
CA ARG A 310 -21.83 -19.98 -8.88
C ARG A 310 -22.42 -18.79 -8.14
N GLU A 311 -21.86 -17.60 -8.38
CA GLU A 311 -22.45 -16.31 -8.03
C GLU A 311 -23.38 -15.87 -9.18
N LYS A 312 -24.51 -15.20 -8.87
CA LYS A 312 -25.52 -14.76 -9.85
C LYS A 312 -25.77 -13.26 -9.78
#